data_AF-A0A3D2IAA2-F1
#
_entry.id   AF-A0A3D2IAA2-F1
#
_cell.length_a   1.000
_cell.length_b   1.000
_cell.length_c   1.000
_cell.angle_alpha   90.00
_cell.angle_beta   90.00
_cell.angle_gamma   90.00
#
_symmetry.space_group_name_H-M   'P 1'
#
loop_
_entity.id
_entity.type
_entity.pdbx_description
1 polymer ?
#
loop_
_entity_poly.entity_id
_entity_poly.type
_entity_poly.pdbx_seq_one_letter_code
_entity_poly.pdbx_strand_id
1 'polypeptide(L)'
;MLHITKRFPGIIANDDITLQLKKGEIHALLGENGAGKSTLMSVLFGLYQAEEGIIKKDGVEVSIKDPNDANALGIGMVHQHFKLVECFTVLDNIIMGVEPTKCGFLQKKDARAKVIALSEKYGLKIDPDALIEDITVGMQQRTEILKMLYRDNEILIFDEPTAV
;
A
#
# COMPACT_ATOMS: atom_id res chain seq x y z
N MET A 1 -5.04 -14.98 4.95
CA MET A 1 -4.39 -15.85 3.96
C MET A 1 -4.28 -17.24 4.54
N LEU A 2 -4.71 -18.26 3.80
CA LEU A 2 -4.70 -19.66 4.25
C LEU A 2 -4.00 -20.51 3.20
N HIS A 3 -2.99 -21.27 3.63
CA HIS A 3 -2.26 -22.26 2.80
C HIS A 3 -1.66 -21.69 1.51
N ILE A 4 -1.11 -20.47 1.57
CA ILE A 4 -0.55 -19.78 0.41
C ILE A 4 0.76 -20.43 0.00
N THR A 5 0.79 -20.94 -1.23
CA THR A 5 2.00 -21.41 -1.89
C THR A 5 2.29 -20.54 -3.10
N LYS A 6 3.52 -19.99 -3.15
CA LYS A 6 4.04 -19.23 -4.29
C LYS A 6 5.32 -19.82 -4.80
N ARG A 7 5.34 -20.19 -6.08
CA ARG A 7 6.48 -20.79 -6.79
C ARG A 7 7.01 -19.83 -7.86
N PHE A 8 8.32 -19.84 -8.03
CA PHE A 8 9.04 -19.27 -9.18
C PHE A 8 9.88 -20.38 -9.82
N PRO A 9 10.37 -20.22 -11.06
CA PRO A 9 11.22 -21.23 -11.68
C PRO A 9 12.40 -21.63 -10.77
N GLY A 10 12.42 -22.89 -10.34
CA GLY A 10 13.48 -23.45 -9.50
C GLY A 10 13.39 -23.17 -7.99
N ILE A 11 12.38 -22.44 -7.51
CA ILE A 11 12.25 -22.13 -6.07
C ILE A 11 10.78 -22.04 -5.60
N ILE A 12 10.50 -22.57 -4.41
CA ILE A 12 9.24 -22.35 -3.71
C ILE A 12 9.48 -21.18 -2.74
N ALA A 13 8.96 -20.00 -3.09
CA ALA A 13 9.20 -18.78 -2.30
C ALA A 13 8.29 -18.69 -1.07
N ASN A 14 7.08 -19.23 -1.16
CA ASN A 14 6.18 -19.43 -0.02
C ASN A 14 5.64 -20.86 -0.12
N ASP A 15 5.70 -21.62 0.96
CA ASP A 15 5.27 -23.03 1.02
C ASP A 15 4.25 -23.18 2.15
N ASP A 16 2.98 -23.39 1.79
CA ASP A 16 1.87 -23.59 2.73
C ASP A 16 1.73 -22.52 3.84
N ILE A 17 1.86 -21.24 3.49
CA ILE A 17 1.87 -20.15 4.47
C ILE A 17 0.46 -19.72 4.87
N THR A 18 0.20 -19.68 6.17
CA THR A 18 -1.02 -19.10 6.76
C THR A 18 -0.69 -17.85 7.55
N LEU A 19 -1.33 -16.73 7.19
CA LEU A 19 -1.25 -15.45 7.90
C LEU A 19 -2.65 -14.91 8.16
N GLN A 20 -2.92 -14.56 9.41
CA GLN A 20 -4.19 -14.02 9.87
C GLN A 20 -3.95 -12.68 10.57
N LEU A 21 -4.79 -11.70 10.26
CA LEU A 21 -4.76 -10.36 10.83
C LEU A 21 -6.16 -10.00 11.32
N LYS A 22 -6.28 -9.54 12.57
CA LYS A 22 -7.54 -9.00 13.09
C LYS A 22 -7.61 -7.49 12.94
N LYS A 23 -8.82 -6.95 12.89
CA LYS A 23 -9.05 -5.50 12.85
C LYS A 23 -8.41 -4.83 14.08
N GLY A 24 -7.60 -3.80 13.83
CA GLY A 24 -6.90 -3.05 14.88
C GLY A 24 -5.63 -3.72 15.41
N GLU A 25 -5.23 -4.87 14.85
CA GLU A 25 -3.98 -5.53 15.17
C GLU A 25 -2.82 -4.96 14.35
N ILE A 26 -1.63 -4.90 14.95
CA ILE A 26 -0.37 -4.69 14.24
C ILE A 26 0.36 -6.03 14.22
N HIS A 27 0.65 -6.54 13.04
CA HIS A 27 1.36 -7.81 12.86
C HIS A 27 2.71 -7.56 12.22
N ALA A 28 3.77 -8.07 12.83
CA ALA A 28 5.13 -7.99 12.29
C ALA A 28 5.53 -9.33 11.65
N LEU A 29 5.83 -9.32 10.36
CA LEU A 29 6.38 -10.47 9.65
C LEU A 29 7.90 -10.35 9.58
N LEU A 30 8.61 -11.20 10.32
CA LEU A 30 10.07 -11.18 10.45
C LEU A 30 10.70 -12.44 9.88
N GLY A 31 11.93 -12.34 9.40
CA GLY A 31 12.68 -13.43 8.79
C GLY A 31 13.87 -12.91 7.98
N GLU A 32 14.79 -13.80 7.61
CA GLU A 32 15.97 -13.45 6.83
C GLU A 32 15.63 -12.93 5.41
N ASN A 33 16.61 -12.30 4.76
CA ASN A 33 16.46 -11.91 3.36
C ASN A 33 16.26 -13.18 2.49
N GLY A 34 15.27 -13.14 1.62
CA GLY A 34 14.89 -14.31 0.81
C GLY A 34 13.92 -15.28 1.50
N ALA A 35 13.51 -15.05 2.75
CA ALA A 35 12.52 -15.88 3.45
C ALA A 35 11.08 -15.77 2.89
N GLY A 36 10.87 -15.06 1.77
CA GLY A 36 9.56 -14.96 1.12
C GLY A 36 8.59 -13.93 1.70
N LYS A 37 9.05 -13.02 2.59
CA LYS A 37 8.22 -11.98 3.23
C LYS A 37 7.55 -11.05 2.20
N SER A 38 8.37 -10.37 1.39
CA SER A 38 7.87 -9.45 0.35
C SER A 38 7.11 -10.19 -0.75
N THR A 39 7.43 -11.47 -1.01
CA THR A 39 6.65 -12.32 -1.92
C THR A 39 5.24 -12.54 -1.38
N LEU A 40 5.09 -12.89 -0.10
CA LEU A 40 3.80 -13.10 0.53
C LEU A 40 2.95 -11.81 0.53
N MET A 41 3.57 -10.67 0.82
CA MET A 41 2.89 -9.37 0.78
C MET A 41 2.52 -8.97 -0.65
N SER A 42 3.37 -9.28 -1.63
CA SER A 42 3.09 -9.07 -3.06
C SER A 42 1.93 -9.93 -3.54
N VAL A 43 1.76 -11.15 -3.01
CA VAL A 43 0.56 -11.98 -3.25
C VAL A 43 -0.68 -11.31 -2.66
N LEU A 44 -0.62 -10.84 -1.41
CA LEU A 44 -1.75 -10.17 -0.77
C LEU A 44 -2.17 -8.88 -1.51
N PHE A 45 -1.21 -8.16 -2.10
CA PHE A 45 -1.46 -6.94 -2.86
C PHE A 45 -1.73 -7.18 -4.36
N GLY A 46 -1.77 -8.43 -4.81
CA GLY A 46 -2.09 -8.78 -6.20
C GLY A 46 -0.96 -8.55 -7.22
N LEU A 47 0.27 -8.30 -6.78
CA LEU A 47 1.43 -8.21 -7.67
C LEU A 47 1.89 -9.60 -8.15
N TYR A 48 1.64 -10.63 -7.36
CA TYR A 48 1.83 -12.03 -7.73
C TYR A 48 0.57 -12.83 -7.45
N GLN A 49 0.34 -13.89 -8.22
CA GLN A 49 -0.72 -14.86 -7.98
C GLN A 49 -0.14 -16.10 -7.31
N ALA A 50 -0.74 -16.54 -6.21
CA ALA A 50 -0.40 -17.81 -5.59
C ALA A 50 -0.90 -18.97 -6.47
N GLU A 51 -0.15 -20.07 -6.50
CA GLU A 51 -0.59 -21.28 -7.19
C GLU A 51 -1.58 -22.09 -6.34
N GLU A 52 -1.50 -21.97 -5.01
CA GLU A 52 -2.34 -22.69 -4.06
C GLU A 52 -2.75 -21.78 -2.88
N GLY A 53 -3.82 -22.17 -2.19
CA GLY A 53 -4.35 -21.45 -1.04
C GLY A 53 -5.42 -20.42 -1.40
N ILE A 54 -5.94 -19.74 -0.37
CA ILE A 54 -7.03 -18.77 -0.51
C ILE A 54 -6.82 -17.53 0.36
N ILE A 55 -7.32 -16.40 -0.12
CA ILE A 55 -7.36 -15.14 0.63
C ILE A 55 -8.79 -14.91 1.08
N LYS A 56 -8.95 -14.54 2.36
CA LYS A 56 -10.24 -14.17 2.94
C LYS A 56 -10.17 -12.79 3.55
N LYS A 57 -11.19 -11.96 3.31
CA LYS A 57 -11.44 -10.71 4.03
C LYS A 57 -12.76 -10.84 4.77
N ASP A 58 -12.75 -10.55 6.07
CA ASP A 58 -13.95 -10.65 6.93
C ASP A 58 -14.65 -12.03 6.85
N GLY A 59 -13.85 -13.09 6.70
CA GLY A 59 -14.32 -14.47 6.58
C GLY A 59 -14.79 -14.89 5.18
N VAL A 60 -14.93 -13.94 4.25
CA VAL A 60 -15.36 -14.18 2.87
C VAL A 60 -14.13 -14.36 1.98
N GLU A 61 -14.15 -15.40 1.15
CA GLU A 61 -13.09 -15.62 0.14
C GLU A 61 -13.13 -14.52 -0.92
N VAL A 62 -11.95 -13.98 -1.24
CA VAL A 62 -11.78 -12.90 -2.20
C VAL A 62 -10.72 -13.28 -3.24
N SER A 63 -10.92 -12.82 -4.47
CA SER A 63 -9.95 -12.95 -5.56
C SER A 63 -9.26 -11.59 -5.74
N ILE A 64 -7.93 -11.60 -5.74
CA ILE A 64 -7.10 -10.40 -5.92
C ILE A 64 -6.16 -10.66 -7.09
N LYS A 65 -6.52 -10.19 -8.29
CA LYS A 65 -5.75 -10.45 -9.51
C LYS A 65 -4.68 -9.41 -9.77
N ASP A 66 -4.93 -8.19 -9.32
CA ASP A 66 -4.04 -7.05 -9.48
C ASP A 66 -4.21 -6.05 -8.31
N PRO A 67 -3.36 -5.02 -8.23
CA PRO A 67 -3.44 -4.03 -7.16
C PRO A 67 -4.75 -3.23 -7.11
N ASN A 68 -5.52 -3.11 -8.20
CA ASN A 68 -6.80 -2.41 -8.16
C ASN A 68 -7.84 -3.23 -7.37
N ASP A 69 -7.83 -4.55 -7.50
CA ASP A 69 -8.67 -5.43 -6.67
C ASP A 69 -8.31 -5.27 -5.19
N ALA A 70 -7.02 -5.24 -4.86
CA ALA A 70 -6.54 -5.04 -3.48
C ALA A 70 -7.02 -3.68 -2.92
N ASN A 71 -6.87 -2.60 -3.71
CA ASN A 71 -7.35 -1.27 -3.33
C ASN A 71 -8.88 -1.25 -3.12
N ALA A 72 -9.65 -1.92 -3.99
CA ALA A 72 -11.11 -2.01 -3.86
C ALA A 72 -11.55 -2.78 -2.60
N LEU A 73 -10.71 -3.69 -2.13
CA LEU A 73 -10.86 -4.39 -0.85
C LEU A 73 -10.31 -3.61 0.34
N GLY A 74 -9.83 -2.37 0.15
CA GLY A 74 -9.27 -1.53 1.21
C GLY A 74 -7.89 -1.98 1.70
N ILE A 75 -7.12 -2.69 0.86
CA ILE A 75 -5.75 -3.12 1.16
C ILE A 75 -4.78 -2.14 0.49
N GLY A 76 -4.06 -1.38 1.30
CA GLY A 76 -3.00 -0.48 0.86
C GLY A 76 -1.61 -1.03 1.14
N MET A 77 -0.63 -0.66 0.31
CA MET A 77 0.77 -1.02 0.49
C MET A 77 1.67 0.20 0.40
N VAL A 78 2.55 0.37 1.39
CA VAL A 78 3.70 1.28 1.35
C VAL A 78 4.91 0.44 0.95
N HIS A 79 5.45 0.71 -0.25
CA HIS A 79 6.56 -0.03 -0.83
C HIS A 79 7.91 0.39 -0.25
N GLN A 80 8.86 -0.55 -0.20
CA GLN A 80 10.26 -0.29 0.17
C GLN A 80 10.93 0.73 -0.77
N HIS A 81 10.74 0.57 -2.09
CA HIS A 81 11.09 1.58 -3.08
C HIS A 81 9.86 2.42 -3.40
N PHE A 82 9.87 3.70 -3.03
CA PHE A 82 8.75 4.60 -3.21
C PHE A 82 8.26 4.62 -4.66
N LYS A 83 6.94 4.60 -4.83
CA LYS A 83 6.26 4.62 -6.14
C LYS A 83 5.62 5.98 -6.34
N LEU A 84 6.48 7.00 -6.23
CA LEU A 84 6.14 8.41 -6.40
C LEU A 84 6.66 8.90 -7.75
N VAL A 85 5.89 9.76 -8.40
CA VAL A 85 6.28 10.48 -9.61
C VAL A 85 7.05 11.73 -9.19
N GLU A 86 8.34 11.76 -9.50
CA GLU A 86 9.30 12.76 -9.02
C GLU A 86 8.93 14.20 -9.41
N CYS A 87 8.50 14.39 -10.67
CA CYS A 87 8.13 15.70 -11.20
C CYS A 87 6.71 16.16 -10.82
N PHE A 88 6.01 15.42 -9.97
CA PHE A 88 4.67 15.76 -9.50
C PHE A 88 4.74 16.33 -8.09
N THR A 89 3.72 17.11 -7.72
CA THR A 89 3.58 17.58 -6.35
C THR A 89 3.22 16.43 -5.40
N VAL A 90 3.43 16.64 -4.10
CA VAL A 90 2.94 15.76 -3.03
C VAL A 90 1.44 15.51 -3.18
N LEU A 91 0.65 16.56 -3.39
CA LEU A 91 -0.80 16.46 -3.59
C LEU A 91 -1.14 15.57 -4.79
N ASP A 92 -0.48 15.80 -5.93
CA ASP A 92 -0.74 15.04 -7.15
C ASP A 92 -0.42 13.56 -6.98
N ASN A 93 0.67 13.23 -6.29
CA ASN A 93 1.02 11.84 -5.96
C ASN A 93 -0.01 11.16 -5.03
N ILE A 94 -0.53 11.89 -4.04
CA ILE A 94 -1.49 11.36 -3.08
C ILE A 94 -2.83 11.05 -3.75
N ILE A 95 -3.32 11.93 -4.61
CA ILE A 95 -4.64 11.79 -5.24
C ILE A 95 -4.63 10.88 -6.48
N MET A 96 -3.43 10.52 -6.97
CA MET A 96 -3.27 9.72 -8.18
C MET A 96 -3.99 8.38 -8.08
N GLY A 97 -4.78 8.03 -9.11
CA GLY A 97 -5.60 6.83 -9.21
C GLY A 97 -6.94 6.90 -8.46
N VAL A 98 -7.19 7.97 -7.71
CA VAL A 98 -8.46 8.25 -7.02
C VAL A 98 -8.82 9.73 -7.18
N GLU A 99 -8.52 10.28 -8.35
CA GLU A 99 -8.65 11.69 -8.65
C GLU A 99 -10.10 12.14 -8.45
N PRO A 100 -10.38 13.11 -7.56
CA PRO A 100 -11.72 13.63 -7.42
C PRO A 100 -12.05 14.44 -8.67
N THR A 101 -12.99 13.96 -9.48
CA THR A 101 -13.44 14.65 -10.69
C THR A 101 -14.89 15.08 -10.55
N LYS A 102 -15.20 16.27 -11.07
CA LYS A 102 -16.57 16.79 -11.19
C LYS A 102 -16.77 17.29 -12.60
N CYS A 103 -17.73 16.71 -13.30
CA CYS A 103 -17.98 16.97 -14.73
C CYS A 103 -16.71 16.83 -15.60
N GLY A 104 -15.83 15.85 -15.29
CA GLY A 104 -14.57 15.64 -16.00
C GLY A 104 -13.41 16.55 -15.57
N PHE A 105 -13.62 17.49 -14.66
CA PHE A 105 -12.57 18.39 -14.16
C PHE A 105 -12.04 17.94 -12.80
N LEU A 106 -10.71 17.91 -12.67
CA LEU A 106 -10.01 17.58 -11.44
C LEU A 106 -10.29 18.62 -10.33
N GLN A 107 -10.74 18.14 -9.18
CA GLN A 107 -11.11 18.94 -8.02
C GLN A 107 -10.00 18.92 -6.96
N LYS A 108 -8.88 19.61 -7.22
CA LYS A 108 -7.75 19.62 -6.29
C LYS A 108 -8.05 20.29 -4.95
N LYS A 109 -9.01 21.22 -4.89
CA LYS A 109 -9.29 22.01 -3.68
C LYS A 109 -9.72 21.14 -2.49
N ASP A 110 -10.71 20.27 -2.71
CA ASP A 110 -11.24 19.40 -1.65
C ASP A 110 -10.22 18.31 -1.29
N ALA A 111 -9.50 17.80 -2.29
CA ALA A 111 -8.42 16.85 -2.09
C ALA A 111 -7.32 17.43 -1.20
N ARG A 112 -6.88 18.66 -1.49
CA ARG A 112 -5.88 19.40 -0.70
C ARG A 112 -6.34 19.58 0.74
N ALA A 113 -7.60 19.96 0.95
CA ALA A 113 -8.16 20.10 2.30
C ALA A 113 -8.15 18.76 3.07
N LYS A 114 -8.53 17.64 2.43
CA LYS A 114 -8.45 16.30 3.04
C LYS A 114 -7.01 15.91 3.37
N VAL A 115 -6.05 16.14 2.47
CA VAL A 115 -4.63 15.84 2.70
C VAL A 115 -4.06 16.64 3.87
N ILE A 116 -4.36 17.94 3.96
CA ILE A 116 -3.92 18.78 5.07
C ILE A 116 -4.50 18.28 6.40
N ALA A 117 -5.80 17.99 6.43
CA ALA A 117 -6.46 17.46 7.62
C ALA A 117 -5.85 16.12 8.08
N LEU A 118 -5.52 15.21 7.15
CA LEU A 118 -4.84 13.95 7.47
C LEU A 118 -3.41 14.19 7.98
N SER A 119 -2.64 15.05 7.31
CA SER A 119 -1.29 15.45 7.71
C SER A 119 -1.27 16.00 9.14
N GLU A 120 -2.21 16.88 9.49
CA GLU A 120 -2.33 17.44 10.84
C GLU A 120 -2.76 16.38 11.87
N LYS A 121 -3.81 15.61 11.56
CA LYS A 121 -4.37 14.59 12.46
C LYS A 121 -3.34 13.53 12.87
N TYR A 122 -2.49 13.10 11.95
CA TYR A 122 -1.51 12.04 12.18
C TYR A 122 -0.06 12.56 12.40
N GLY A 123 0.14 13.88 12.42
CA GLY A 123 1.47 14.48 12.61
C GLY A 123 2.43 14.27 11.43
N LEU A 124 1.91 13.92 10.25
CA LEU A 124 2.67 13.64 9.03
C LEU A 124 2.91 14.92 8.21
N LYS A 125 3.42 15.97 8.86
CA LYS A 125 3.61 17.29 8.26
C LYS A 125 4.37 17.20 6.93
N ILE A 126 3.72 17.66 5.87
CA ILE A 126 4.23 17.74 4.50
C ILE A 126 3.61 18.96 3.81
N ASP A 127 4.36 19.60 2.90
CA ASP A 127 3.83 20.63 2.01
C ASP A 127 3.16 19.95 0.80
N PRO A 128 1.84 20.11 0.58
CA PRO A 128 1.16 19.51 -0.56
C PRO A 128 1.64 20.02 -1.92
N ASP A 129 2.24 21.21 -1.98
CA ASP A 129 2.61 21.87 -3.23
C ASP A 129 4.09 21.65 -3.60
N ALA A 130 4.88 21.05 -2.70
CA ALA A 130 6.27 20.67 -2.98
C ALA A 130 6.35 19.54 -4.02
N LEU A 131 7.34 19.59 -4.90
CA LEU A 131 7.67 18.50 -5.82
C LEU A 131 8.32 17.34 -5.06
N ILE A 132 8.07 16.11 -5.50
CA ILE A 132 8.67 14.92 -4.88
C ILE A 132 10.20 14.92 -4.98
N GLU A 133 10.75 15.42 -6.08
CA GLU A 133 12.21 15.53 -6.28
C GLU A 133 12.90 16.48 -5.29
N ASP A 134 12.16 17.46 -4.74
CA ASP A 134 12.71 18.48 -3.85
C ASP A 134 12.61 18.13 -2.35
N ILE A 135 11.96 17.01 -2.00
CA ILE A 135 11.71 16.63 -0.61
C ILE A 135 12.60 15.48 -0.15
N THR A 136 12.89 15.46 1.16
CA THR A 136 13.72 14.40 1.76
C THR A 136 13.06 13.02 1.66
N VAL A 137 13.86 11.97 1.74
CA VAL A 137 13.40 10.58 1.79
C VAL A 137 12.34 10.35 2.90
N GLY A 138 12.53 10.93 4.09
CA GLY A 138 11.52 10.84 5.16
C GLY A 138 10.21 11.55 4.82
N MET A 139 10.25 12.62 4.02
CA MET A 139 9.06 13.30 3.50
C MET A 139 8.38 12.48 2.38
N GLN A 140 9.14 11.79 1.54
CA GLN A 140 8.61 10.84 0.55
C GLN A 140 7.88 9.69 1.25
N GLN A 141 8.45 9.14 2.33
CA GLN A 141 7.79 8.14 3.15
C GLN A 141 6.46 8.64 3.74
N ARG A 142 6.43 9.85 4.33
CA ARG A 142 5.19 10.46 4.82
C ARG A 142 4.15 10.61 3.71
N THR A 143 4.59 10.94 2.50
CA THR A 143 3.72 11.06 1.33
C THR A 143 3.08 9.73 0.97
N GLU A 144 3.82 8.63 0.95
CA GLU A 144 3.27 7.27 0.72
C GLU A 144 2.27 6.86 1.80
N ILE A 145 2.56 7.17 3.07
CA ILE A 145 1.63 6.90 4.18
C ILE A 145 0.35 7.71 4.00
N LEU A 146 0.46 9.02 3.71
CA LEU A 146 -0.70 9.89 3.49
C LEU A 146 -1.52 9.47 2.27
N LYS A 147 -0.88 8.97 1.21
CA LYS A 147 -1.56 8.39 0.05
C LYS A 147 -2.47 7.24 0.43
N MET A 148 -1.99 6.34 1.31
CA MET A 148 -2.80 5.23 1.79
C MET A 148 -3.93 5.69 2.72
N LEU A 149 -3.67 6.66 3.60
CA LEU A 149 -4.69 7.23 4.49
C LEU A 149 -5.76 8.01 3.72
N TYR A 150 -5.39 8.68 2.62
CA TYR A 150 -6.33 9.41 1.76
C TYR A 150 -7.35 8.48 1.09
N ARG A 151 -6.95 7.24 0.79
CA ARG A 151 -7.79 6.21 0.18
C ARG A 151 -8.68 5.46 1.18
N ASP A 152 -8.63 5.81 2.46
CA ASP A 152 -9.42 5.18 3.52
C ASP A 152 -9.22 3.65 3.60
N ASN A 153 -8.00 3.18 3.35
CA ASN A 153 -7.64 1.75 3.41
C ASN A 153 -7.84 1.17 4.83
N GLU A 154 -8.40 -0.04 4.90
CA GLU A 154 -8.65 -0.78 6.15
C GLU A 154 -7.45 -1.62 6.59
N ILE A 155 -6.66 -2.11 5.64
CA ILE A 155 -5.45 -2.90 5.86
C ILE A 155 -4.28 -2.14 5.25
N LEU A 156 -3.23 -1.91 6.03
CA LEU A 156 -2.00 -1.26 5.57
C LEU A 156 -0.83 -2.22 5.69
N ILE A 157 -0.20 -2.50 4.55
CA ILE A 157 1.03 -3.28 4.45
C ILE A 157 2.19 -2.29 4.42
N PHE A 158 3.17 -2.48 5.29
CA PHE A 158 4.42 -1.75 5.27
C PHE A 158 5.56 -2.72 4.96
N ASP A 159 6.11 -2.64 3.74
CA ASP A 159 7.23 -3.50 3.33
C ASP A 159 8.55 -2.82 3.65
N GLU A 160 9.23 -3.31 4.68
CA GLU A 160 10.50 -2.79 5.21
C GLU A 160 10.53 -1.25 5.39
N PRO A 161 9.54 -0.65 6.06
CA PRO A 161 9.40 0.82 6.13
C PRO A 161 10.55 1.50 6.89
N THR A 162 11.35 0.76 7.65
CA THR A 162 12.45 1.31 8.45
C THR A 162 13.81 1.18 7.77
N ALA A 163 13.90 0.61 6.57
CA ALA A 163 15.16 0.29 5.90
C ALA A 163 15.86 1.51 5.25
N VAL A 164 15.74 2.69 5.84
CA VAL A 164 16.23 3.97 5.31
C VAL A 164 17.12 4.71 6.29
#